data_AF-A0A8C4FEB6-F1
#
_entry.id   AF-A0A8C4FEB6-F1
#
_cell.length_a   1.000
_cell.length_b   1.000
_cell.length_c   1.000
_cell.angle_alpha   90.00
_cell.angle_beta   90.00
_cell.angle_gamma   90.00
#
_symmetry.space_group_name_H-M   'P 1'
#
loop_
_entity.id
_entity.type
_entity.pdbx_description
1 polymer ?
#
loop_
_entity_poly.entity_id
_entity_poly.type
_entity_poly.pdbx_seq_one_letter_code
_entity_poly.pdbx_strand_id
1 'polypeptide(L)'
;MAPRNTTLFCLGMYDKPFLFADEGLVVMIGQNISLHCSSAHVPFDRYLLSNEGGAALSLHQNGTRQGDFILGPANLSFSGRYTCYGWHSGSPYVWSAPSDALELVVTDTLNHDYTMENLIRMGVAGLVLVVLSAILAENWHGHRTPHKEDQDVPEPSWSKPKSQAERTFGLTPRATRY
;
A
#
# COMPACT_ATOMS: atom_id res chain seq x y z
N MET A 1 -27.41 0.32 -41.49
CA MET A 1 -26.37 1.34 -41.24
C MET A 1 -27.09 2.54 -40.66
N ALA A 2 -27.01 2.74 -39.34
CA ALA A 2 -27.69 3.87 -38.70
C ALA A 2 -27.03 5.19 -39.16
N PRO A 3 -27.81 6.21 -39.53
CA PRO A 3 -27.23 7.49 -39.93
C PRO A 3 -26.45 8.07 -38.73
N ARG A 4 -25.15 8.30 -38.92
CA ARG A 4 -24.38 9.13 -37.98
C ARG A 4 -24.83 10.58 -38.22
N ASN A 5 -25.81 11.05 -37.46
CA ASN A 5 -26.12 12.47 -37.40
C ASN A 5 -24.85 13.19 -36.95
N THR A 6 -24.13 13.78 -37.90
CA THR A 6 -22.89 14.49 -37.64
C THR A 6 -23.27 15.93 -37.34
N THR A 7 -23.46 16.25 -36.06
CA THR A 7 -23.67 17.63 -35.63
C THR A 7 -22.32 18.33 -35.63
N LEU A 8 -22.20 19.43 -36.38
CA LEU A 8 -21.03 20.29 -36.41
C LEU A 8 -21.17 21.40 -35.35
N PHE A 9 -20.08 21.63 -34.60
CA PHE A 9 -19.98 22.69 -33.60
C PHE A 9 -18.81 23.62 -33.97
N CYS A 10 -19.00 24.93 -33.84
CA CYS A 10 -17.96 25.93 -33.97
C CYS A 10 -17.33 26.18 -32.59
N LEU A 11 -16.14 25.63 -32.36
CA LEU A 11 -15.39 25.79 -31.10
C LEU A 11 -14.54 27.07 -31.12
N GLY A 12 -14.26 27.63 -29.94
CA GLY A 12 -13.32 28.75 -29.80
C GLY A 12 -13.89 30.13 -30.13
N MET A 13 -15.21 30.28 -30.15
CA MET A 13 -15.87 31.56 -30.46
C MET A 13 -16.12 32.44 -29.23
N TYR A 14 -16.00 31.85 -28.03
CA TYR A 14 -16.02 32.55 -26.74
C TYR A 14 -14.76 32.23 -25.92
N ASP A 15 -14.47 33.07 -24.93
CA ASP A 15 -13.36 32.86 -23.99
C ASP A 15 -13.50 31.54 -23.23
N LYS A 16 -12.35 30.94 -22.88
CA LYS A 16 -12.35 29.67 -22.14
C LYS A 16 -12.94 29.85 -20.74
N PRO A 17 -13.78 28.90 -20.28
CA PRO A 17 -14.21 28.86 -18.89
C PRO A 17 -13.09 28.29 -18.00
N PHE A 18 -13.28 28.42 -16.70
CA PHE A 18 -12.45 27.83 -15.65
C PHE A 18 -13.13 26.57 -15.14
N LEU A 19 -12.36 25.49 -15.04
CA LEU A 19 -12.78 24.21 -14.47
C LEU A 19 -12.00 23.97 -13.19
N PHE A 20 -12.70 23.66 -12.10
CA PHE A 20 -12.11 23.38 -10.79
C PHE A 20 -12.91 22.32 -10.04
N ALA A 21 -12.34 21.79 -8.96
CA ALA A 21 -12.98 20.85 -8.06
C ALA A 21 -13.02 21.45 -6.65
N ASP A 22 -14.06 21.13 -5.89
CA ASP A 22 -14.15 21.53 -4.47
C ASP A 22 -13.14 20.75 -3.61
N GLU A 23 -12.92 19.49 -3.98
CA GLU A 23 -12.04 18.55 -3.29
C GLU A 23 -10.76 18.28 -4.11
N GLY A 24 -9.80 17.58 -3.50
CA GLY A 24 -8.56 17.20 -4.15
C GLY A 24 -8.76 16.38 -5.44
N LEU A 25 -7.77 16.46 -6.34
CA LEU A 25 -7.74 15.71 -7.61
C LEU A 25 -7.41 14.22 -7.45
N VAL A 26 -7.15 13.78 -6.22
CA VAL A 26 -6.91 12.37 -5.86
C VAL A 26 -8.08 11.93 -5.00
N VAL A 27 -8.91 11.05 -5.55
CA VAL A 27 -10.19 10.66 -4.94
C VAL A 27 -10.21 9.15 -4.72
N MET A 28 -10.80 8.69 -3.62
CA MET A 28 -10.95 7.26 -3.39
C MET A 28 -12.14 6.67 -4.15
N ILE A 29 -12.04 5.39 -4.49
CA ILE A 29 -13.17 4.64 -5.06
C ILE A 29 -14.41 4.78 -4.17
N GLY A 30 -15.57 4.97 -4.80
CA GLY A 30 -16.87 5.09 -4.14
C GLY A 30 -17.22 6.49 -3.64
N GLN A 31 -16.30 7.45 -3.66
CA GLN A 31 -16.62 8.85 -3.33
C GLN A 31 -17.30 9.57 -4.50
N ASN A 32 -18.05 10.63 -4.19
CA ASN A 32 -18.58 11.55 -5.21
C ASN A 32 -17.61 12.71 -5.43
N ILE A 33 -17.51 13.14 -6.68
CA ILE A 33 -16.60 14.18 -7.13
C ILE A 33 -17.45 15.32 -7.65
N SER A 34 -17.25 16.52 -7.11
CA SER A 34 -17.89 17.73 -7.58
C SER A 34 -16.92 18.55 -8.42
N LEU A 35 -17.24 18.73 -9.70
CA LEU A 35 -16.52 19.59 -10.62
C LEU A 35 -17.36 20.79 -10.99
N HIS A 36 -16.75 21.95 -11.00
CA HIS A 36 -17.40 23.23 -11.20
C HIS A 36 -16.79 23.94 -12.40
N CYS A 37 -17.67 24.49 -13.23
CA CYS A 37 -17.27 25.21 -14.42
C CYS A 37 -17.94 26.58 -14.48
N SER A 38 -17.14 27.64 -14.61
CA SER A 38 -17.65 29.02 -14.68
C SER A 38 -16.79 29.89 -15.58
N SER A 39 -17.36 30.98 -16.07
CA SER A 39 -16.65 31.98 -16.88
C SER A 39 -16.47 33.26 -16.08
N ALA A 40 -15.26 33.84 -16.07
CA ALA A 40 -14.96 35.02 -15.25
C ALA A 40 -15.63 36.30 -15.74
N HIS A 41 -15.80 36.47 -17.05
CA HIS A 41 -16.28 37.72 -17.64
C HIS A 41 -17.75 37.64 -18.05
N VAL A 42 -18.10 36.63 -18.83
CA VAL A 42 -19.46 36.46 -19.38
C VAL A 42 -19.96 35.06 -19.04
N PRO A 43 -20.98 34.92 -18.17
CA PRO A 43 -21.49 33.60 -17.80
C PRO A 43 -22.23 32.95 -18.96
N PHE A 44 -22.05 31.64 -19.11
CA PHE A 44 -22.84 30.83 -20.04
C PHE A 44 -24.09 30.27 -19.36
N ASP A 45 -25.13 29.97 -20.14
CA ASP A 45 -26.36 29.33 -19.62
C ASP A 45 -26.28 27.80 -19.65
N ARG A 46 -25.32 27.27 -20.41
CA ARG A 46 -25.12 25.84 -20.67
C ARG A 46 -23.63 25.52 -20.60
N TYR A 47 -23.32 24.40 -19.97
CA TYR A 47 -21.96 23.90 -19.82
C TYR A 47 -21.91 22.40 -20.13
N LEU A 48 -20.83 21.96 -20.76
CA LEU A 48 -20.53 20.56 -21.01
C LEU A 48 -19.19 20.22 -20.38
N LEU A 49 -19.20 19.17 -19.56
CA LEU A 49 -17.99 18.51 -19.11
C LEU A 49 -17.69 17.33 -20.05
N SER A 50 -16.45 17.23 -20.51
CA SER A 50 -15.96 16.18 -21.39
C SER A 50 -14.68 15.57 -20.83
N ASN A 51 -14.55 14.24 -20.89
CA ASN A 51 -13.31 13.55 -20.55
C ASN A 51 -12.73 12.76 -21.73
N GLU A 52 -11.41 12.53 -21.70
CA GLU A 52 -10.69 11.79 -22.75
C GLU A 52 -11.13 10.31 -22.88
N GLY A 53 -11.71 9.73 -21.82
CA GLY A 53 -12.19 8.34 -21.80
C GLY A 53 -13.61 8.12 -22.33
N GLY A 54 -14.32 9.16 -22.80
CA GLY A 54 -15.71 9.07 -23.28
C GLY A 54 -16.74 8.72 -22.19
N ALA A 55 -16.34 8.71 -20.92
CA ALA A 55 -17.14 8.26 -19.79
C ALA A 55 -17.98 9.39 -19.15
N ALA A 56 -17.70 10.67 -19.46
CA ALA A 56 -18.45 11.79 -18.90
C ALA A 56 -18.72 12.86 -19.95
N LEU A 57 -19.89 12.77 -20.60
CA LEU A 57 -20.54 13.90 -21.27
C LEU A 57 -21.70 14.33 -20.38
N SER A 58 -21.40 15.14 -19.37
CA SER A 58 -22.43 15.67 -18.48
C SER A 58 -22.83 17.05 -18.95
N LEU A 59 -24.12 17.23 -19.22
CA LEU A 59 -24.69 18.49 -19.67
C LEU A 59 -25.42 19.18 -18.52
N HIS A 60 -24.96 20.38 -18.16
CA HIS A 60 -25.68 21.22 -17.21
C HIS A 60 -26.69 22.12 -17.91
N GLN A 61 -27.93 22.12 -17.41
CA GLN A 61 -29.07 22.72 -18.11
C GLN A 61 -29.83 23.80 -17.32
N ASN A 62 -29.35 24.16 -16.13
CA ASN A 62 -30.18 24.89 -15.17
C ASN A 62 -30.15 26.42 -15.32
N GLY A 63 -29.53 26.98 -16.38
CA GLY A 63 -29.43 28.43 -16.57
C GLY A 63 -28.72 29.18 -15.44
N THR A 64 -28.03 28.45 -14.56
CA THR A 64 -27.18 29.00 -13.52
C THR A 64 -25.89 29.50 -14.15
N ARG A 65 -25.33 30.58 -13.61
CA ARG A 65 -24.07 31.18 -14.11
C ARG A 65 -22.86 30.25 -14.01
N GLN A 66 -23.01 29.13 -13.31
CA GLN A 66 -22.03 28.09 -13.09
C GLN A 66 -22.63 26.72 -13.43
N GLY A 67 -21.82 25.86 -14.03
CA GLY A 67 -22.13 24.45 -14.25
C GLY A 67 -21.54 23.59 -13.16
N ASP A 68 -22.38 22.89 -12.42
CA ASP A 68 -21.99 21.98 -11.34
C ASP A 68 -22.20 20.54 -11.81
N PHE A 69 -21.14 19.73 -11.74
CA PHE A 69 -21.10 18.37 -12.26
C PHE A 69 -20.70 17.41 -11.14
N ILE A 70 -21.62 16.52 -10.78
CA ILE A 70 -21.36 15.47 -9.81
C ILE A 70 -21.02 14.17 -10.56
N LEU A 71 -19.80 13.68 -10.42
CA LEU A 71 -19.37 12.37 -10.90
C LEU A 71 -19.36 11.41 -9.72
N GLY A 72 -20.10 10.30 -9.80
CA GLY A 72 -20.09 9.35 -8.70
C GLY A 72 -21.09 8.21 -8.84
N PRO A 73 -20.85 7.08 -8.14
CA PRO A 73 -19.69 6.81 -7.27
C PRO A 73 -18.38 6.64 -8.09
N ALA A 74 -17.26 7.15 -7.58
CA ALA A 74 -15.98 7.14 -8.30
C ALA A 74 -15.50 5.70 -8.57
N ASN A 75 -15.04 5.47 -9.81
CA ASN A 75 -14.41 4.23 -10.25
C ASN A 75 -13.06 4.56 -10.91
N LEU A 76 -12.15 3.60 -11.01
CA LEU A 76 -10.84 3.75 -11.66
C LEU A 76 -10.95 4.30 -13.09
N SER A 77 -12.04 3.99 -13.81
CA SER A 77 -12.32 4.49 -15.17
C SER A 77 -12.61 6.00 -15.24
N PHE A 78 -12.86 6.66 -14.10
CA PHE A 78 -13.00 8.12 -14.05
C PHE A 78 -11.65 8.82 -14.02
N SER A 79 -10.54 8.10 -13.83
CA SER A 79 -9.23 8.73 -13.93
C SER A 79 -8.98 9.24 -15.35
N GLY A 80 -8.45 10.45 -15.46
CA GLY A 80 -8.14 11.07 -16.75
C GLY A 80 -8.30 12.59 -16.73
N ARG A 81 -8.19 13.17 -17.93
CA ARG A 81 -8.28 14.62 -18.13
C ARG A 81 -9.70 15.04 -18.45
N TYR A 82 -10.17 16.02 -17.71
CA TYR A 82 -11.48 16.64 -17.84
C TYR A 82 -11.34 18.05 -18.42
N THR A 83 -12.23 18.39 -19.34
CA THR A 83 -12.31 19.71 -19.98
C THR A 83 -13.74 20.21 -19.96
N CYS A 84 -13.93 21.51 -19.83
CA CYS A 84 -15.23 22.14 -19.85
C CYS A 84 -15.40 23.07 -21.07
N TYR A 85 -16.62 23.10 -21.59
CA TYR A 85 -17.08 24.00 -22.64
C TYR A 85 -18.33 24.74 -22.17
N GLY A 86 -18.52 25.97 -22.63
CA GLY A 86 -19.71 26.78 -22.37
C GLY A 86 -20.33 27.34 -23.64
N TRP A 87 -21.66 27.51 -23.65
CA TRP A 87 -22.39 28.19 -24.72
C TRP A 87 -23.68 28.83 -24.23
N HIS A 88 -24.22 29.71 -25.05
CA HIS A 88 -25.51 30.34 -24.80
C HIS A 88 -26.64 29.52 -25.42
N SER A 89 -27.77 29.43 -24.71
CA SER A 89 -28.94 28.67 -25.16
C SER A 89 -29.48 29.12 -26.52
N GLY A 90 -29.32 30.40 -26.87
CA GLY A 90 -29.70 30.96 -28.17
C GLY A 90 -28.76 30.61 -29.33
N SER A 91 -27.57 30.09 -29.06
CA SER A 91 -26.56 29.72 -30.07
C SER A 91 -25.93 28.35 -29.77
N PRO A 92 -26.71 27.25 -29.84
CA PRO A 92 -26.29 25.91 -29.38
C PRO A 92 -25.15 25.27 -30.19
N TYR A 93 -24.79 25.83 -31.34
CA TYR A 93 -23.71 25.35 -32.19
C TYR A 93 -22.41 26.18 -32.08
N VAL A 94 -22.42 27.24 -31.27
CA VAL A 94 -21.29 28.18 -31.10
C VAL A 94 -20.78 28.09 -29.67
N TRP A 95 -19.56 27.59 -29.50
CA TRP A 95 -19.05 27.15 -28.20
C TRP A 95 -17.78 27.93 -27.82
N SER A 96 -17.48 27.97 -26.53
CA SER A 96 -16.25 28.51 -26.00
C SER A 96 -15.01 27.75 -26.46
N ALA A 97 -13.84 28.34 -26.27
CA ALA A 97 -12.61 27.58 -26.19
C ALA A 97 -12.70 26.56 -25.02
N PRO A 98 -12.00 25.41 -25.10
CA PRO A 98 -11.93 24.48 -23.99
C PRO A 98 -11.26 25.13 -22.77
N SER A 99 -11.74 24.77 -21.56
CA SER A 99 -11.03 25.10 -20.32
C SER A 99 -9.65 24.47 -20.27
N ASP A 100 -8.83 24.90 -19.31
CA ASP A 100 -7.65 24.13 -18.93
C ASP A 100 -8.09 22.75 -18.45
N ALA A 101 -7.28 21.73 -18.78
CA ALA A 101 -7.59 20.34 -18.45
C ALA A 101 -7.30 20.06 -16.97
N LEU A 102 -8.27 19.44 -16.31
CA LEU A 102 -8.18 19.01 -14.93
C LEU A 102 -7.91 17.50 -14.89
N GLU A 103 -6.78 17.08 -14.34
CA GLU A 103 -6.41 15.66 -14.23
C GLU A 103 -6.93 15.07 -12.93
N LEU A 104 -7.83 14.10 -13.04
CA LEU A 104 -8.41 13.38 -11.91
C LEU A 104 -7.76 12.00 -11.80
N VAL A 105 -7.40 11.61 -10.58
CA VAL A 105 -6.84 10.29 -10.27
C VAL A 105 -7.70 9.61 -9.21
N VAL A 106 -8.21 8.42 -9.53
CA VAL A 106 -8.98 7.61 -8.59
C VAL A 106 -8.11 6.50 -8.00
N THR A 107 -8.03 6.40 -6.67
CA THR A 107 -7.19 5.43 -5.96
C THR A 107 -8.01 4.45 -5.12
N ASP A 108 -7.52 3.22 -4.97
CA ASP A 108 -8.12 2.17 -4.13
C ASP A 108 -7.52 2.13 -2.71
N THR A 109 -7.21 3.28 -2.13
CA THR A 109 -6.41 3.40 -0.91
C THR A 109 -7.13 3.03 0.38
N LEU A 110 -8.37 2.54 0.33
CA LEU A 110 -9.11 2.08 1.53
C LEU A 110 -8.36 1.00 2.34
N ASN A 111 -7.37 0.32 1.74
CA ASN A 111 -6.57 -0.68 2.42
C ASN A 111 -5.20 -0.21 2.96
N HIS A 112 -4.75 1.01 2.67
CA HIS A 112 -3.41 1.45 3.09
C HIS A 112 -3.36 2.04 4.51
N ASP A 113 -4.47 2.64 4.99
CA ASP A 113 -4.48 3.33 6.29
C ASP A 113 -4.51 2.35 7.49
N TYR A 114 -5.19 1.21 7.38
CA TYR A 114 -5.14 0.21 8.46
C TYR A 114 -3.80 -0.53 8.52
N THR A 115 -3.05 -0.55 7.42
CA THR A 115 -1.85 -1.39 7.32
C THR A 115 -0.65 -0.73 8.00
N MET A 116 -0.51 0.59 7.92
CA MET A 116 0.62 1.30 8.51
C MET A 116 0.53 1.42 10.05
N GLU A 117 -0.67 1.62 10.62
CA GLU A 117 -0.83 1.64 12.07
C GLU A 117 -0.79 0.23 12.69
N ASN A 118 -1.38 -0.78 12.02
CA ASN A 118 -1.31 -2.16 12.49
C ASN A 118 0.12 -2.71 12.44
N LEU A 119 0.95 -2.36 11.44
CA LEU A 119 2.34 -2.81 11.40
C LEU A 119 3.19 -2.19 12.51
N ILE A 120 2.98 -0.91 12.85
CA ILE A 120 3.66 -0.27 13.99
C ILE A 120 3.26 -0.96 15.30
N ARG A 121 1.97 -1.21 15.50
CA ARG A 121 1.47 -1.91 16.70
C ARG A 121 2.00 -3.34 16.81
N MET A 122 2.04 -4.08 15.71
CA MET A 122 2.60 -5.45 15.66
C MET A 122 4.12 -5.45 15.87
N GLY A 123 4.84 -4.48 15.31
CA GLY A 123 6.27 -4.31 15.51
C GLY A 123 6.64 -4.04 16.98
N VAL A 124 5.90 -3.15 17.65
CA VAL A 124 6.09 -2.86 19.08
C VAL A 124 5.77 -4.09 19.93
N ALA A 125 4.67 -4.79 19.66
CA ALA A 125 4.32 -6.01 20.38
C ALA A 125 5.41 -7.10 20.23
N GLY A 126 5.95 -7.27 19.01
CA GLY A 126 7.05 -8.19 18.75
C GLY A 126 8.32 -7.82 19.53
N LEU A 127 8.72 -6.55 19.54
CA LEU A 127 9.90 -6.07 20.27
C LEU A 127 9.77 -6.33 21.77
N VAL A 128 8.59 -6.04 22.35
CA VAL A 128 8.31 -6.28 23.77
C VAL A 128 8.45 -7.76 24.12
N LEU A 129 7.91 -8.67 23.29
CA LEU A 129 8.03 -10.12 23.52
C LEU A 129 9.48 -10.60 23.45
N VAL A 130 10.28 -10.07 22.52
CA VAL A 130 11.72 -10.41 22.41
C VAL A 130 12.49 -9.98 23.65
N VAL A 131 12.25 -8.77 24.15
CA VAL A 131 12.89 -8.25 25.37
C VAL A 131 12.51 -9.10 26.59
N LEU A 132 11.22 -9.42 26.77
CA LEU A 132 10.77 -10.29 27.85
C LEU A 132 11.38 -11.70 27.79
N SER A 133 11.52 -12.26 26.59
CA SER A 133 12.13 -13.58 26.39
C SER A 133 13.61 -13.58 26.76
N ALA A 134 14.35 -12.52 26.41
CA ALA A 134 15.76 -12.37 26.78
C ALA A 134 15.94 -12.28 28.31
N ILE A 135 15.13 -11.47 28.99
CA ILE A 135 15.16 -11.34 30.45
C ILE A 135 14.89 -12.68 31.14
N LEU A 136 13.89 -13.43 30.66
CA LEU A 136 13.57 -14.75 31.21
C LEU A 136 14.67 -15.78 30.94
N ALA A 137 15.31 -15.74 29.77
CA ALA A 137 16.40 -16.64 29.41
C ALA A 137 17.64 -16.39 30.27
N GLU A 138 17.99 -15.12 30.52
CA GLU A 138 19.09 -14.74 31.40
C GLU A 138 18.84 -15.20 32.85
N ASN A 139 17.64 -14.96 33.37
CA ASN A 139 17.25 -15.40 34.71
C ASN A 139 17.27 -16.93 34.86
N TRP A 140 16.78 -17.65 33.84
CA TRP A 140 16.84 -19.10 33.80
C TRP A 140 18.29 -19.63 33.77
N HIS A 141 19.18 -18.96 33.05
CA HIS A 141 20.60 -19.33 33.00
C HIS A 141 21.30 -19.15 34.34
N GLY A 142 20.94 -18.11 35.11
CA GLY A 142 21.47 -17.87 36.46
C GLY A 142 21.08 -18.95 37.47
N HIS A 143 19.92 -19.59 37.31
CA HIS A 143 19.46 -20.64 38.24
C HIS A 143 20.04 -22.03 37.95
N ARG A 144 20.76 -22.21 36.83
CA ARG A 144 21.34 -23.48 36.38
C ARG A 144 22.85 -23.59 36.59
N THR A 145 23.44 -22.93 37.58
CA THR A 145 24.74 -23.37 38.12
C THR A 145 24.50 -24.55 39.07
N PRO A 146 24.82 -25.80 38.71
CA PRO A 146 24.64 -26.93 39.62
C PRO A 146 25.66 -26.83 40.73
N HIS A 147 25.19 -26.95 41.97
CA HIS A 147 26.03 -27.21 43.14
C HIS A 147 26.88 -28.46 42.84
N LYS A 148 28.21 -28.35 42.98
CA LYS A 148 29.12 -29.48 42.90
C LYS A 148 29.00 -30.25 44.22
N GLU A 149 28.20 -31.31 44.22
CA GLU A 149 28.02 -32.21 45.36
C GLU A 149 29.24 -33.13 45.48
N ASP A 150 29.98 -32.98 46.59
CA ASP A 150 31.00 -33.91 47.06
C ASP A 150 30.34 -35.26 47.38
N GLN A 151 30.75 -36.32 46.68
CA GLN A 151 30.22 -37.67 46.90
C GLN A 151 31.28 -38.51 47.63
N ASP A 152 31.21 -38.49 48.95
CA ASP A 152 31.83 -39.47 49.86
C ASP A 152 30.72 -40.44 50.29
N VAL A 153 30.90 -41.74 50.06
CA VAL A 153 30.45 -42.91 50.86
C VAL A 153 30.65 -44.19 50.01
N PRO A 154 31.28 -45.26 50.55
CA PRO A 154 31.73 -46.43 49.78
C PRO A 154 30.80 -47.66 49.82
N GLU A 155 31.12 -48.65 48.95
CA GLU A 155 30.82 -50.12 48.96
C GLU A 155 29.98 -50.66 47.78
N PRO A 156 30.04 -51.97 47.43
CA PRO A 156 31.03 -53.02 47.69
C PRO A 156 31.52 -53.74 46.40
N SER A 157 32.74 -54.26 46.35
CA SER A 157 33.18 -55.14 45.24
C SER A 157 33.79 -56.45 45.73
N TRP A 158 33.03 -57.54 45.59
CA TRP A 158 33.54 -58.89 45.79
C TRP A 158 34.09 -59.46 44.48
N SER A 159 35.38 -59.78 44.44
CA SER A 159 35.91 -61.01 43.79
C SER A 159 37.45 -61.09 43.87
N LYS A 160 37.93 -62.16 44.52
CA LYS A 160 39.23 -62.80 44.20
C LYS A 160 38.92 -64.27 43.85
N PRO A 161 39.52 -64.78 42.77
CA PRO A 161 40.58 -65.81 42.90
C PRO A 161 41.78 -65.48 41.97
N LYS A 162 43.05 -65.55 42.41
CA LYS A 162 43.98 -66.70 42.58
C LYS A 162 44.40 -67.45 41.28
N SER A 163 45.74 -67.48 41.10
CA SER A 163 46.62 -68.32 40.24
C SER A 163 46.46 -68.21 38.72
N GLN A 164 47.45 -67.73 37.96
CA GLN A 164 48.80 -68.28 37.65
C GLN A 164 48.77 -69.34 36.54
N ALA A 165 49.44 -69.01 35.43
CA ALA A 165 49.93 -69.82 34.29
C ALA A 165 49.91 -68.87 33.07
N GLU A 166 50.90 -68.67 32.20
CA GLU A 166 52.09 -69.40 31.73
C GLU A 166 53.03 -68.32 31.11
N ARG A 167 54.35 -68.35 31.29
CA ARG A 167 55.32 -69.09 30.44
C ARG A 167 55.07 -68.86 28.93
N THR A 168 56.02 -68.47 28.06
CA THR A 168 57.43 -68.10 28.16
C THR A 168 57.89 -67.59 26.77
N PHE A 169 59.07 -66.97 26.75
CA PHE A 169 60.07 -66.98 25.66
C PHE A 169 59.76 -66.23 24.35
N GLY A 170 60.31 -65.03 24.26
CA GLY A 170 60.93 -64.51 23.03
C GLY A 170 62.42 -64.27 23.28
N LEU A 171 63.27 -65.15 22.77
CA LEU A 171 64.73 -65.00 22.70
C LEU A 171 65.11 -63.87 21.73
N THR A 172 66.16 -63.09 22.04
CA THR A 172 67.47 -63.10 21.34
C THR A 172 68.40 -61.94 21.79
N PRO A 173 69.74 -62.04 21.58
CA PRO A 173 70.76 -61.45 22.47
C PRO A 173 71.77 -60.50 21.81
N ARG A 174 72.47 -59.68 22.62
CA ARG A 174 73.91 -59.26 22.52
C ARG A 174 74.18 -58.16 23.56
N ALA A 175 75.01 -58.36 24.59
CA ALA A 175 76.47 -58.11 24.64
C ALA A 175 76.85 -56.70 24.14
N THR A 176 77.54 -55.80 24.85
CA THR A 176 78.75 -55.94 25.71
C THR A 176 79.11 -54.57 26.32
N ARG A 177 79.82 -54.57 27.47
CA ARG A 177 80.85 -53.59 27.97
C ARG A 177 80.40 -52.12 28.18
N TYR A 178 80.71 -51.42 29.27
CA TYR A 178 81.85 -51.44 30.21
C TYR A 178 81.38 -51.34 31.67
#